data_AF-A0A5W2M6P3-F1
#
_entry.id   AF-A0A5W2M6P3-F1
#
_cell.length_a   1.000
_cell.length_b   1.000
_cell.length_c   1.000
_cell.angle_alpha   90.00
_cell.angle_beta   90.00
_cell.angle_gamma   90.00
#
_symmetry.space_group_name_H-M   'P 1'
#
loop_
_entity.id
_entity.type
_entity.pdbx_description
1 polymer ?
#
loop_
_entity_poly.entity_id
_entity_poly.type
_entity_poly.pdbx_seq_one_letter_code
_entity_poly.pdbx_strand_id
1 'polypeptide(L)'
;FMIDASHDRDRYIKPLTDEQRKRLSVMTVRRRQVVGLISTEKQRLTRADDWTRASIKKTIKALTTELRHIEQQISAHVKKN
;
A
#
# COMPACT_ATOMS: atom_id res chain seq x y z
N PHE A 1 34.64 30.92 24.61
CA PHE A 1 34.31 29.82 23.67
C PHE A 1 33.83 28.62 24.47
N MET A 2 32.53 28.33 24.48
CA MET A 2 31.96 27.01 24.22
C MET A 2 30.44 27.10 24.38
N ILE A 3 29.77 26.56 23.37
CA ILE A 3 28.34 26.60 23.12
C ILE A 3 27.75 25.37 23.81
N ASP A 4 26.70 25.53 24.62
CA ASP A 4 25.82 24.41 24.95
C ASP A 4 24.39 24.72 24.49
N ALA A 5 24.25 24.77 23.17
CA ALA A 5 22.99 24.88 22.44
C ALA A 5 22.47 23.48 22.08
N SER A 6 22.43 22.59 23.08
CA SER A 6 22.14 21.17 22.90
C SER A 6 20.69 20.78 23.23
N HIS A 7 19.84 21.70 23.70
CA HIS A 7 18.45 21.39 24.03
C HIS A 7 17.41 21.76 22.95
N ASP A 8 17.81 22.46 21.88
CA ASP A 8 16.85 23.00 20.89
C ASP A 8 16.84 22.29 19.52
N ARG A 9 17.79 21.39 19.25
CA ARG A 9 17.90 20.72 17.94
C ARG A 9 16.98 19.51 17.77
N ASP A 10 16.63 18.83 18.86
CA ASP A 10 15.75 17.65 18.81
C ASP A 10 14.28 18.00 18.56
N ARG A 11 13.91 19.27 18.74
CA ARG A 11 12.53 19.75 18.54
C ARG A 11 12.26 20.24 17.11
N TYR A 12 13.30 20.49 16.31
CA TYR A 12 13.18 21.24 15.05
C TYR A 12 13.52 20.46 13.77
N ILE A 13 14.04 19.23 13.84
CA ILE A 13 14.38 18.45 12.64
C ILE A 13 13.34 17.34 12.39
N LYS A 14 12.16 17.81 11.96
CA LYS A 14 11.13 17.18 11.11
C LYS A 14 10.33 15.95 11.61
N PRO A 15 9.12 16.18 12.16
CA PRO A 15 8.08 15.15 12.31
C PRO A 15 7.18 14.99 11.07
N LEU A 16 7.25 15.88 10.07
CA LEU A 16 6.24 15.92 8.98
C LEU A 16 6.53 14.97 7.81
N THR A 17 7.80 14.75 7.47
CA THR A 17 8.19 13.88 6.34
C THR A 17 8.13 12.40 6.70
N ASP A 18 8.32 12.05 7.98
CA ASP A 18 8.35 10.67 8.41
C ASP A 18 6.94 10.05 8.44
N GLU A 19 5.93 10.80 8.86
CA GLU A 19 4.53 10.35 8.81
C GLU A 19 4.05 10.14 7.37
N GLN A 20 4.41 11.03 6.45
CA GLN A 20 4.05 10.91 5.04
C GLN A 20 4.73 9.71 4.37
N ARG A 21 6.01 9.46 4.69
CA ARG A 21 6.78 8.29 4.24
C ARG A 21 6.23 7.00 4.84
N LYS A 22 5.90 7.01 6.14
CA LYS A 22 5.28 5.88 6.83
C LYS A 22 3.92 5.54 6.21
N ARG A 23 3.08 6.54 5.92
CA ARG A 23 1.78 6.33 5.27
C ARG A 23 1.94 5.76 3.86
N LEU A 24 2.87 6.29 3.07
CA LEU A 24 3.17 5.75 1.74
C LEU A 24 3.66 4.30 1.82
N SER A 25 4.56 3.98 2.75
CA SER A 25 5.05 2.63 3.00
C SER A 25 3.91 1.65 3.29
N VAL A 26 3.00 2.01 4.20
CA VAL A 26 1.82 1.18 4.53
C VAL A 26 0.95 0.92 3.29
N MET A 27 0.68 1.95 2.48
CA MET A 27 -0.11 1.80 1.24
C MET A 27 0.60 0.89 0.22
N THR A 28 1.92 1.03 0.06
CA THR A 28 2.71 0.18 -0.85
C THR A 28 2.74 -1.28 -0.38
N VAL A 29 2.85 -1.52 0.93
CA VAL A 29 2.75 -2.88 1.51
C VAL A 29 1.37 -3.48 1.22
N ARG A 30 0.30 -2.72 1.45
CA ARG A 30 -1.06 -3.18 1.17
C ARG A 30 -1.26 -3.49 -0.33
N ARG A 31 -0.76 -2.63 -1.23
CA ARG A 31 -0.76 -2.88 -2.68
C ARG A 31 -0.11 -4.22 -3.02
N ARG A 32 1.08 -4.50 -2.45
CA ARG A 32 1.81 -5.75 -2.68
C ARG A 32 1.02 -6.97 -2.20
N GLN A 33 0.37 -6.88 -1.04
CA GLN A 33 -0.49 -7.97 -0.55
C GLN A 33 -1.62 -8.29 -1.52
N VAL A 34 -2.33 -7.27 -2.01
CA VAL A 34 -3.46 -7.46 -2.95
C VAL A 34 -2.98 -8.07 -4.28
N VAL A 35 -1.83 -7.62 -4.80
CA VAL A 35 -1.21 -8.24 -5.98
C VAL A 35 -0.90 -9.73 -5.73
N GLY A 36 -0.37 -10.08 -4.56
CA GLY A 36 -0.12 -11.47 -4.18
C GLY A 36 -1.40 -12.32 -4.15
N LEU A 37 -2.50 -11.77 -3.62
CA LEU A 37 -3.80 -12.44 -3.63
C LEU A 37 -4.33 -12.64 -5.06
N ILE A 38 -4.21 -11.64 -5.93
CA ILE A 38 -4.61 -11.76 -7.34
C ILE A 38 -3.81 -12.86 -8.03
N SER A 39 -2.48 -12.91 -7.84
CA SER A 39 -1.63 -13.95 -8.40
C SER A 39 -2.03 -15.34 -7.91
N THR A 40 -2.32 -15.48 -6.62
CA THR A 40 -2.79 -16.73 -6.01
C THR A 40 -4.13 -17.18 -6.61
N GLU A 41 -5.10 -16.28 -6.73
CA GLU A 41 -6.40 -16.60 -7.31
C GLU A 41 -6.30 -16.94 -8.80
N LYS A 42 -5.43 -16.27 -9.57
CA LYS A 42 -5.14 -16.64 -10.96
C LYS A 42 -4.54 -18.05 -11.04
N GLN A 43 -3.63 -18.40 -10.14
CA GLN A 43 -3.08 -19.75 -10.10
C GLN A 43 -4.17 -20.79 -9.76
N ARG A 44 -5.05 -20.51 -8.79
CA ARG A 44 -6.21 -21.36 -8.48
C ARG A 44 -7.11 -21.56 -9.69
N LEU A 45 -7.36 -20.49 -10.46
CA LEU A 45 -8.19 -20.52 -11.65
C LEU A 45 -7.69 -21.54 -12.70
N THR A 46 -6.37 -21.73 -12.82
CA THR A 46 -5.78 -22.68 -13.78
C THR A 46 -6.12 -24.14 -13.47
N ARG A 47 -6.44 -24.47 -12.22
CA ARG A 47 -6.72 -25.84 -11.75
C ARG A 47 -8.15 -26.01 -11.25
N ALA A 48 -9.00 -25.00 -11.42
CA ALA A 48 -10.34 -24.98 -10.86
C ALA A 48 -11.35 -25.66 -11.79
N ASP A 49 -12.20 -26.49 -11.18
CA ASP A 49 -13.43 -27.02 -11.77
C ASP A 49 -14.44 -25.89 -12.04
N ASP A 50 -15.42 -26.16 -12.91
CA ASP A 50 -16.32 -25.14 -13.46
C ASP A 50 -17.14 -24.40 -12.39
N TRP A 51 -17.55 -25.08 -11.31
CA TRP A 51 -18.27 -24.45 -10.21
C TRP A 51 -17.40 -23.41 -9.48
N THR A 52 -16.18 -23.79 -9.11
CA THR A 52 -15.25 -22.92 -8.35
C THR A 52 -14.74 -21.76 -9.20
N ARG A 53 -14.67 -21.95 -10.52
CA ARG A 53 -14.21 -20.95 -11.50
C ARG A 53 -15.01 -19.65 -11.45
N ALA A 54 -16.33 -19.72 -11.29
CA ALA A 54 -17.18 -18.54 -11.18
C ALA A 54 -16.89 -17.74 -9.89
N SER A 55 -16.71 -18.43 -8.77
CA SER A 55 -16.35 -17.83 -7.48
C SER A 55 -14.97 -17.17 -7.53
N ILE A 56 -13.95 -17.86 -8.05
CA ILE A 56 -12.58 -17.32 -8.20
C ILE A 56 -12.58 -16.06 -9.07
N LYS A 57 -13.30 -16.06 -10.20
CA LYS A 57 -13.42 -14.88 -11.07
C LYS A 57 -14.04 -13.68 -10.33
N LYS A 58 -15.06 -13.91 -9.49
CA LYS A 58 -15.65 -12.87 -8.65
C LYS A 58 -14.64 -12.31 -7.65
N THR A 59 -13.86 -13.16 -7.00
CA THR A 59 -12.79 -12.75 -6.08
C THR A 59 -11.70 -11.94 -6.79
N ILE A 60 -11.22 -12.39 -7.97
CA ILE A 60 -10.25 -11.63 -8.77
C ILE A 60 -10.80 -10.26 -9.14
N LYS A 61 -12.08 -10.16 -9.53
CA LYS A 61 -12.72 -8.88 -9.86
C LYS A 61 -12.71 -7.94 -8.65
N ALA A 62 -13.12 -8.44 -7.48
CA ALA A 62 -13.11 -7.65 -6.24
C ALA A 62 -11.69 -7.17 -5.87
N LEU A 63 -10.70 -8.06 -5.91
CA LEU A 63 -9.30 -7.72 -5.64
C LEU A 63 -8.73 -6.70 -6.64
N THR A 64 -9.12 -6.79 -7.92
CA THR A 64 -8.68 -5.84 -8.96
C THR A 64 -9.28 -4.45 -8.72
N THR A 65 -10.55 -4.37 -8.31
CA THR A 65 -11.18 -3.11 -7.91
C THR A 65 -10.46 -2.49 -6.71
N GLU A 66 -10.18 -3.29 -5.69
CA GLU A 66 -9.45 -2.86 -4.50
C GLU A 66 -8.03 -2.37 -4.85
N LEU A 67 -7.33 -3.08 -5.73
CA LEU A 67 -6.00 -2.66 -6.20
C LEU A 67 -6.05 -1.28 -6.86
N ARG A 68 -7.03 -1.04 -7.74
CA ARG A 68 -7.22 0.26 -8.39
C ARG A 68 -7.48 1.37 -7.36
N HIS A 69 -8.29 1.10 -6.34
CA HIS A 69 -8.59 2.06 -5.29
C HIS A 69 -7.33 2.41 -4.47
N ILE A 70 -6.51 1.42 -4.12
CA ILE A 70 -5.21 1.65 -3.45
C ILE A 70 -4.27 2.48 -4.34
N GLU A 71 -4.20 2.19 -5.63
CA GLU A 71 -3.36 2.95 -6.57
C GLU A 71 -3.81 4.40 -6.72
N GLN A 72 -5.13 4.65 -6.70
CA GLN A 72 -5.69 6.00 -6.66
C GLN A 72 -5.32 6.73 -5.37
N GLN A 73 -5.40 6.07 -4.21
CA GLN A 73 -5.00 6.65 -2.92
C GLN A 73 -3.51 7.01 -2.89
N ILE A 74 -2.65 6.12 -3.40
CA ILE A 74 -1.20 6.38 -3.53
C ILE A 74 -0.96 7.59 -4.45
N SER A 75 -1.59 7.61 -5.63
CA SER A 75 -1.46 8.73 -6.58
C SER A 75 -1.92 10.05 -5.98
N ALA A 76 -3.06 10.07 -5.28
CA ALA A 76 -3.55 11.25 -4.58
C ALA A 76 -2.61 11.70 -3.45
N HIS A 77 -2.04 10.75 -2.69
CA HIS A 77 -1.07 11.07 -1.64
C HIS A 77 0.23 11.64 -2.21
N VAL A 78 0.72 11.10 -3.33
CA VAL A 78 1.92 11.63 -4.00
C VAL A 78 1.67 13.01 -4.62
N LYS A 79 0.51 13.26 -5.23
CA LYS A 79 0.16 14.56 -5.83
C LYS A 79 -0.13 15.68 -4.83
N LYS A 80 -0.56 15.32 -3.61
CA LYS A 80 -0.86 16.27 -2.53
C LYS A 80 0.42 16.77 -1.83
N ASN A 81 1.55 16.09 -2.06
CA ASN A 81 2.88 16.46 -1.59
C ASN A 81 3.72 17.03 -2.74
#